data_AF-A0ABD3NYX5-F1
#
_entry.id   AF-A0ABD3NYX5-F1
#
_cell.length_a   1.000
_cell.length_b   1.000
_cell.length_c   1.000
_cell.angle_alpha   90.00
_cell.angle_beta   90.00
_cell.angle_gamma   90.00
#
_symmetry.space_group_name_H-M   'P 1'
#
loop_
_entity.id
_entity.type
_entity.pdbx_description
1 polymer ?
#
loop_
_entity_poly.entity_id
_entity_poly.type
_entity_poly.pdbx_seq_one_letter_code
_entity_poly.pdbx_strand_id
1 'polypeptide(L)'
;MRSSHREKRQSAEGAITQHTINDEICPPTDAVALRKLVHKHVRALPKYWKMKPTAKHNVAAFEEALDFIIRRGQSRDESLTKVVLDSGCGTGRSSHLLGERYRDCVVIGIDQSLARLSKNRAYGQLENDTNVHLIRAELFDFWKFCICSPRWRRHVQIVKHYLLYPNPYPKKSRLKNRFYAHPSFPLLMMTLTMDDDVDEDKELVVRSNWRGYLDEFKLAAGVWGEIGGDVNDWVDFVDANGEGEWFPKAPPAEWKTTGPTLITVSPPLTNFEAKFLKCGEPIYEFRMYKSGTLQNDDS
;
A
#
# COMPACT_ATOMS: atom_id res chain seq x y z
N MET A 1 -12.56 18.05 57.75
CA MET A 1 -11.80 16.78 57.61
C MET A 1 -12.59 15.83 56.73
N ARG A 2 -11.90 15.07 55.86
CA ARG A 2 -12.37 14.09 54.86
C ARG A 2 -12.89 14.75 53.56
N SER A 3 -12.08 14.97 52.52
CA SER A 3 -11.21 14.08 51.72
C SER A 3 -11.93 13.02 50.88
N SER A 4 -11.84 13.23 49.55
CA SER A 4 -11.78 12.26 48.46
C SER A 4 -13.03 11.46 48.10
N HIS A 5 -13.41 11.50 46.82
CA HIS A 5 -13.06 10.44 45.86
C HIS A 5 -13.18 11.02 44.44
N ARG A 6 -12.04 11.36 43.83
CA ARG A 6 -11.94 11.62 42.39
C ARG A 6 -11.37 10.34 41.80
N GLU A 7 -12.21 9.55 41.15
CA GLU A 7 -11.80 8.36 40.42
C GLU A 7 -10.75 8.76 39.38
N LYS A 8 -9.52 8.28 39.60
CA LYS A 8 -8.49 8.28 38.56
C LYS A 8 -8.91 7.24 37.53
N ARG A 9 -9.38 7.69 36.36
CA ARG A 9 -9.31 6.89 35.13
C ARG A 9 -7.85 6.53 34.91
N GLN A 10 -7.47 5.29 35.22
CA GLN A 10 -6.20 4.72 34.76
C GLN A 10 -6.33 4.51 33.25
N SER A 11 -5.70 5.38 32.46
CA SER A 11 -5.43 5.08 31.07
C SER A 11 -4.45 3.91 31.02
N ALA A 12 -4.77 2.89 30.24
CA ALA A 12 -3.84 1.82 29.88
C ALA A 12 -2.79 2.38 28.90
N GLU A 13 -1.91 3.28 29.37
CA GLU A 13 -0.73 3.69 28.63
C GLU A 13 0.32 2.60 28.78
N GLY A 14 0.47 1.78 27.75
CA GLY A 14 1.58 0.84 27.63
C GLY A 14 2.92 1.57 27.78
N ALA A 15 3.93 0.86 28.29
CA ALA A 15 5.25 1.44 28.52
C ALA A 15 5.81 2.07 27.22
N ILE A 16 6.16 3.36 27.28
CA ILE A 16 6.76 4.09 26.16
C ILE A 16 8.11 3.47 25.85
N THR A 17 8.26 2.92 24.65
CA THR A 17 9.54 2.44 24.10
C THR A 17 10.20 3.53 23.24
N GLN A 18 11.49 3.36 22.91
CA GLN A 18 12.20 4.19 21.92
C GLN A 18 11.61 4.12 20.49
N HIS A 19 10.64 3.24 20.24
CA HIS A 19 9.94 3.09 18.97
C HIS A 19 8.55 3.71 18.95
N THR A 20 8.05 4.12 20.12
CA THR A 20 6.75 4.77 20.26
C THR A 20 6.66 5.97 19.35
N ILE A 21 5.60 6.02 18.55
CA ILE A 21 5.22 7.22 17.80
C ILE A 21 3.80 7.57 18.24
N ASN A 22 3.71 8.64 19.02
CA ASN A 22 2.46 9.22 19.48
C ASN A 22 2.28 10.62 18.87
N ASP A 23 1.18 11.28 19.24
CA ASP A 23 0.83 12.61 18.73
C ASP A 23 1.80 13.71 19.19
N GLU A 24 2.61 13.47 20.22
CA GLU A 24 3.67 14.39 20.64
C GLU A 24 4.86 14.36 19.67
N ILE A 25 5.26 13.16 19.25
CA ILE A 25 6.35 12.94 18.29
C ILE A 25 5.90 13.29 16.88
N CYS A 26 4.68 12.90 16.52
CA CYS A 26 4.12 13.03 15.20
C CYS A 26 2.70 13.62 15.30
N PRO A 27 2.58 14.95 15.43
CA PRO A 27 1.28 15.60 15.60
C PRO A 27 0.32 15.27 14.47
N PRO A 28 -0.97 15.00 14.78
CA PRO A 28 -1.95 14.67 13.78
C PRO A 28 -2.13 15.81 12.78
N THR A 29 -2.34 15.44 11.53
CA THR A 29 -2.71 16.36 10.46
C THR A 29 -4.16 16.77 10.65
N ASP A 30 -4.45 18.07 10.60
CA ASP A 30 -5.82 18.58 10.59
C ASP A 30 -6.65 17.94 9.45
N ALA A 31 -7.84 17.45 9.78
CA ALA A 31 -8.67 16.68 8.85
C ALA A 31 -9.10 17.50 7.62
N VAL A 32 -9.40 18.79 7.80
CA VAL A 32 -9.77 19.69 6.71
C VAL A 32 -8.58 19.95 5.80
N ALA A 33 -7.39 20.16 6.38
CA ALA A 33 -6.15 20.33 5.63
C ALA A 33 -5.79 19.07 4.84
N LEU A 34 -5.92 17.87 5.43
CA LEU A 34 -5.66 16.61 4.74
C LEU A 34 -6.64 16.40 3.58
N ARG A 35 -7.94 16.65 3.80
CA ARG A 35 -8.96 16.58 2.74
C ARG A 35 -8.60 17.51 1.58
N LYS A 36 -8.27 18.77 1.85
CA LYS A 36 -7.83 19.74 0.81
C LYS A 36 -6.58 19.27 0.07
N LEU A 37 -5.65 18.62 0.76
CA LEU A 37 -4.44 18.09 0.17
C LEU A 37 -4.75 16.93 -0.79
N VAL A 38 -5.60 15.99 -0.41
CA VAL A 38 -6.04 14.88 -1.29
C VAL A 38 -6.75 15.42 -2.54
N HIS A 39 -7.67 16.39 -2.39
CA HIS A 39 -8.31 17.07 -3.54
C HIS A 39 -7.29 17.65 -4.51
N LYS A 40 -6.28 18.33 -3.97
CA LYS A 40 -5.20 18.89 -4.77
C LYS A 40 -4.43 17.80 -5.53
N HIS A 41 -4.17 16.66 -4.89
CA HIS A 41 -3.43 15.56 -5.51
C HIS A 41 -4.22 14.88 -6.64
N VAL A 42 -5.53 14.70 -6.48
CA VAL A 42 -6.39 14.18 -7.55
C VAL A 42 -6.38 15.13 -8.75
N ARG A 43 -6.68 16.42 -8.56
CA ARG A 43 -6.72 17.41 -9.66
C ARG A 43 -5.38 17.59 -10.36
N ALA A 44 -4.30 17.60 -9.59
CA ALA A 44 -2.95 17.81 -10.11
C ALA A 44 -2.25 16.52 -10.58
N LEU A 45 -2.95 15.38 -10.60
CA LEU A 45 -2.37 14.10 -11.02
C LEU A 45 -1.81 14.16 -12.45
N PRO A 46 -2.46 14.77 -13.47
CA PRO A 46 -1.90 14.88 -14.82
C PRO A 46 -0.55 15.60 -14.84
N LYS A 47 -0.45 16.70 -14.08
CA LYS A 47 0.80 17.45 -13.95
C LYS A 47 1.88 16.59 -13.32
N TYR A 48 1.56 15.90 -12.22
CA TYR A 48 2.50 15.01 -11.55
C TYR A 48 2.94 13.84 -12.45
N TRP A 49 2.01 13.27 -13.22
CA TRP A 49 2.24 12.20 -14.19
C TRP A 49 3.23 12.57 -15.29
N LYS A 50 3.14 13.80 -15.83
CA LYS A 50 4.00 14.32 -16.90
C LYS A 50 5.35 14.81 -16.38
N MET A 51 5.40 15.39 -15.17
CA MET A 51 6.61 16.01 -14.62
C MET A 51 7.74 15.04 -14.26
N LYS A 52 7.46 13.73 -14.17
CA LYS A 52 8.46 12.72 -13.80
C LYS A 52 8.79 11.85 -15.03
N PRO A 53 9.90 12.14 -15.75
CA PRO A 53 10.45 11.19 -16.72
C PRO A 53 10.78 9.88 -16.00
N THR A 54 10.30 8.77 -16.53
CA THR A 54 10.58 7.48 -15.91
C THR A 54 12.00 7.04 -16.20
N ALA A 55 12.73 6.67 -15.15
CA ALA A 55 14.11 6.21 -15.30
C ALA A 55 14.17 4.85 -16.00
N LYS A 56 15.17 4.64 -16.87
CA LYS A 56 15.35 3.38 -17.63
C LYS A 56 15.36 2.13 -16.74
N HIS A 57 15.96 2.23 -15.55
CA HIS A 57 16.01 1.10 -14.62
C HIS A 57 14.62 0.73 -14.05
N ASN A 58 13.71 1.71 -13.88
CA ASN A 58 12.34 1.43 -13.44
C ASN A 58 11.53 0.72 -14.55
N VAL A 59 11.75 1.11 -15.82
CA VAL A 59 11.16 0.40 -16.97
C VAL A 59 11.65 -1.05 -17.00
N ALA A 60 12.97 -1.26 -16.91
CA ALA A 60 13.56 -2.60 -16.95
C ALA A 60 13.06 -3.48 -15.79
N ALA A 61 13.01 -2.94 -14.57
CA ALA A 61 12.51 -3.67 -13.40
C ALA A 61 11.01 -4.03 -13.52
N PHE A 62 10.20 -3.17 -14.14
CA PHE A 62 8.79 -3.45 -14.40
C PHE A 62 8.62 -4.57 -15.43
N GLU A 63 9.34 -4.51 -16.56
CA GLU A 63 9.28 -5.57 -17.57
C GLU A 63 9.79 -6.91 -17.03
N GLU A 64 10.86 -6.90 -16.22
CA GLU A 64 11.37 -8.09 -15.53
C GLU A 64 10.30 -8.72 -14.63
N ALA A 65 9.59 -7.92 -13.84
CA ALA A 65 8.50 -8.39 -12.98
C ALA A 65 7.32 -8.94 -13.81
N LEU A 66 6.94 -8.26 -14.89
CA LEU A 66 5.86 -8.69 -15.76
C LEU A 66 6.19 -10.02 -16.47
N ASP A 67 7.42 -10.16 -16.96
CA ASP A 67 7.90 -11.41 -17.55
C ASP A 67 7.92 -12.56 -16.53
N PHE A 68 8.27 -12.28 -15.27
CA PHE A 68 8.18 -13.25 -14.19
C PHE A 68 6.73 -13.69 -13.93
N ILE A 69 5.79 -12.73 -13.83
CA ILE A 69 4.37 -13.02 -13.62
C ILE A 69 3.81 -13.87 -14.76
N ILE A 70 4.03 -13.46 -16.01
CA ILE A 70 3.51 -14.16 -17.19
C ILE A 70 4.03 -15.60 -17.26
N ARG A 71 5.34 -15.81 -17.03
CA ARG A 71 5.92 -17.17 -17.04
C ARG A 71 5.27 -18.07 -15.97
N ARG A 72 4.99 -17.51 -14.79
CA ARG A 72 4.33 -18.25 -13.70
C ARG A 72 2.87 -18.57 -14.05
N GLY A 73 2.12 -17.62 -14.58
CA GLY A 73 0.74 -17.87 -15.05
C GLY A 73 0.67 -18.95 -16.14
N GLN A 74 1.56 -18.86 -17.14
CA GLN A 74 1.67 -19.87 -18.20
C GLN A 74 1.97 -21.27 -17.66
N SER A 75 2.83 -21.38 -16.65
CA SER A 75 3.14 -22.68 -16.01
C SER A 75 1.95 -23.31 -15.28
N ARG A 76 0.88 -22.54 -15.05
CA ARG A 76 -0.34 -22.94 -14.34
C ARG A 76 -1.60 -22.93 -15.22
N ASP A 77 -1.45 -22.64 -16.52
CA ASP A 77 -2.56 -22.47 -17.46
C ASP A 77 -3.57 -21.38 -17.02
N GLU A 78 -3.06 -20.31 -16.38
CA GLU A 78 -3.85 -19.18 -15.90
C GLU A 78 -3.87 -18.05 -16.93
N SER A 79 -5.06 -17.59 -17.32
CA SER A 79 -5.22 -16.43 -18.22
C SER A 79 -4.84 -15.11 -17.54
N LEU A 80 -5.16 -14.98 -16.25
CA LEU A 80 -4.75 -13.90 -15.36
C LEU A 80 -4.02 -14.49 -14.17
N THR A 81 -2.80 -14.03 -13.92
CA THR A 81 -2.01 -14.45 -12.75
C THR A 81 -2.37 -13.60 -11.54
N LYS A 82 -2.76 -14.26 -10.45
CA LYS A 82 -3.03 -13.60 -9.17
C LYS A 82 -1.74 -13.04 -8.58
N VAL A 83 -1.71 -11.75 -8.26
CA VAL A 83 -0.53 -11.04 -7.77
C VAL A 83 -0.78 -10.39 -6.41
N VAL A 84 0.19 -10.57 -5.52
CA VAL A 84 0.34 -9.83 -4.27
C VAL A 84 1.47 -8.82 -4.43
N LEU A 85 1.16 -7.53 -4.22
CA LEU A 85 2.16 -6.47 -4.20
C LEU A 85 2.63 -6.20 -2.77
N ASP A 86 3.94 -6.24 -2.52
CA ASP A 86 4.56 -5.82 -1.26
C ASP A 86 5.38 -4.54 -1.51
N SER A 87 4.74 -3.39 -1.25
CA SER A 87 5.26 -2.08 -1.62
C SER A 87 6.09 -1.46 -0.49
N GLY A 88 7.38 -1.25 -0.77
CA GLY A 88 8.36 -0.84 0.23
C GLY A 88 8.87 -2.02 1.06
N CYS A 89 9.07 -3.18 0.43
CA CYS A 89 9.36 -4.45 1.10
C CYS A 89 10.69 -4.49 1.90
N GLY A 90 11.53 -3.46 1.75
CA GLY A 90 12.80 -3.34 2.47
C GLY A 90 13.78 -4.44 2.07
N THR A 91 13.94 -5.45 2.93
CA THR A 91 14.81 -6.60 2.66
C THR A 91 14.05 -7.76 1.99
N GLY A 92 12.77 -7.60 1.65
CA GLY A 92 11.96 -8.66 1.04
C GLY A 92 11.58 -9.82 1.97
N ARG A 93 11.85 -9.72 3.28
CA ARG A 93 11.47 -10.76 4.26
C ARG A 93 9.95 -10.97 4.28
N SER A 94 9.18 -9.88 4.25
CA SER A 94 7.73 -9.92 4.14
C SER A 94 7.30 -10.60 2.85
N SER A 95 7.91 -10.27 1.71
CA SER A 95 7.56 -10.85 0.42
C SER A 95 7.73 -12.37 0.39
N HIS A 96 8.78 -12.91 1.01
CA HIS A 96 8.95 -14.37 1.14
C HIS A 96 7.86 -15.03 2.01
N LEU A 97 7.57 -14.46 3.18
CA LEU A 97 6.50 -14.97 4.06
C LEU A 97 5.11 -14.85 3.42
N LEU A 98 4.89 -13.82 2.61
CA LEU A 98 3.69 -13.66 1.79
C LEU A 98 3.65 -14.74 0.69
N GLY A 99 4.79 -15.08 0.08
CA GLY A 99 4.86 -16.17 -0.91
C GLY A 99 4.54 -17.54 -0.33
N GLU A 100 4.99 -17.80 0.90
CA GLU A 100 4.63 -19.01 1.65
C GLU A 100 3.15 -19.07 1.99
N ARG A 101 2.54 -17.91 2.29
CA ARG A 101 1.12 -17.75 2.65
C ARG A 101 0.20 -17.86 1.43
N TYR A 102 0.58 -17.24 0.32
CA TYR A 102 -0.20 -17.15 -0.91
C TYR A 102 0.51 -17.92 -2.03
N ARG A 103 0.57 -19.24 -1.89
CA ARG A 103 1.32 -20.13 -2.81
C ARG A 103 0.74 -20.16 -4.22
N ASP A 104 -0.55 -19.91 -4.32
CA ASP A 104 -1.33 -19.75 -5.55
C ASP A 104 -1.15 -18.36 -6.19
N CYS A 105 -0.54 -17.40 -5.49
CA CYS A 105 -0.23 -16.08 -6.04
C CYS A 105 1.24 -15.95 -6.42
N VAL A 106 1.54 -14.99 -7.29
CA VAL A 106 2.88 -14.43 -7.46
C VAL A 106 3.03 -13.23 -6.52
N VAL A 107 4.15 -13.14 -5.79
CA VAL A 107 4.44 -12.02 -4.90
C VAL A 107 5.54 -11.15 -5.50
N ILE A 108 5.24 -9.88 -5.73
CA ILE A 108 6.22 -8.90 -6.18
C ILE A 108 6.57 -7.97 -5.02
N GLY A 109 7.81 -8.07 -4.53
CA GLY A 109 8.36 -7.14 -3.54
C GLY A 109 9.08 -5.99 -4.22
N ILE A 110 8.66 -4.75 -3.97
CA ILE A 110 9.23 -3.55 -4.59
C ILE A 110 9.90 -2.67 -3.54
N ASP A 111 11.18 -2.32 -3.75
CA ASP A 111 11.86 -1.32 -2.92
C ASP A 111 12.90 -0.51 -3.71
N GLN A 112 12.96 0.81 -3.51
CA GLN A 112 13.94 1.68 -4.19
C GLN A 112 15.40 1.43 -3.74
N SER A 113 15.59 0.86 -2.54
CA SER A 113 16.88 0.75 -1.87
C SER A 113 17.58 -0.57 -2.20
N LEU A 114 18.56 -0.49 -3.10
CA LEU A 114 19.47 -1.61 -3.36
C LEU A 114 20.13 -2.13 -2.07
N ALA A 115 20.57 -1.22 -1.19
CA ALA A 115 21.25 -1.60 0.05
C ALA A 115 20.37 -2.42 1.02
N ARG A 116 19.03 -2.29 0.96
CA ARG A 116 18.12 -3.14 1.75
C ARG A 116 17.87 -4.46 1.03
N LEU A 117 17.58 -4.43 -0.26
CA LEU A 117 17.35 -5.62 -1.08
C LEU A 117 18.56 -6.57 -1.07
N SER A 118 19.78 -6.05 -1.23
CA SER A 118 21.02 -6.85 -1.22
C SER A 118 21.34 -7.53 0.12
N LYS A 119 20.60 -7.25 1.21
CA LYS A 119 20.71 -8.02 2.45
C LYS A 119 20.01 -9.38 2.34
N ASN A 120 19.09 -9.52 1.38
CA ASN A 120 18.49 -10.79 1.05
C ASN A 120 19.39 -11.54 0.07
N ARG A 121 19.78 -12.76 0.43
CA ARG A 121 20.67 -13.58 -0.40
C ARG A 121 20.01 -14.04 -1.70
N ALA A 122 18.68 -14.16 -1.72
CA ALA A 122 17.91 -14.51 -2.90
C ALA A 122 17.68 -13.31 -3.84
N TYR A 123 18.02 -12.08 -3.42
CA TYR A 123 17.87 -10.93 -4.30
C TYR A 123 18.82 -11.02 -5.51
N GLY A 124 18.26 -10.86 -6.71
CA GLY A 124 18.99 -11.05 -7.98
C GLY A 124 19.16 -12.52 -8.38
N GLN A 125 18.60 -13.46 -7.61
CA GLN A 125 18.52 -14.87 -7.97
C GLN A 125 17.11 -15.18 -8.44
N LEU A 126 16.96 -15.53 -9.72
CA LEU A 126 15.72 -16.08 -10.26
C LEU A 126 15.74 -17.59 -10.02
N GLU A 127 15.30 -18.03 -8.85
CA GLU A 127 15.05 -19.44 -8.62
C GLU A 127 13.79 -19.86 -9.40
N ASN A 128 13.86 -20.95 -10.17
CA ASN A 128 12.73 -21.36 -11.02
C ASN A 128 11.50 -21.81 -10.20
N ASP A 129 11.69 -22.21 -8.95
CA ASP A 129 10.65 -22.80 -8.10
C ASP A 129 9.99 -21.81 -7.12
N THR A 130 10.43 -20.55 -7.07
CA THR A 130 9.80 -19.54 -6.20
C THR A 130 8.61 -18.83 -6.87
N ASN A 131 7.63 -18.44 -6.08
CA ASN A 131 6.56 -17.52 -6.50
C ASN A 131 6.85 -16.05 -6.11
N VAL A 132 8.04 -15.77 -5.56
CA VAL A 132 8.41 -14.45 -5.06
C VAL A 132 9.48 -13.85 -5.94
N HIS A 133 9.28 -12.60 -6.34
CA HIS A 133 10.28 -11.84 -7.07
C HIS A 133 10.46 -10.46 -6.45
N LEU A 134 11.73 -10.09 -6.24
CA LEU A 134 12.11 -8.84 -5.61
C LEU A 134 12.75 -7.94 -6.64
N ILE A 135 12.20 -6.74 -6.81
CA ILE A 135 12.68 -5.78 -7.79
C ILE A 135 13.08 -4.46 -7.13
N ARG A 136 14.10 -3.83 -7.71
CA ARG A 136 14.46 -2.46 -7.35
C ARG A 136 13.75 -1.47 -8.27
N ALA A 137 12.74 -0.79 -7.74
CA ALA A 137 12.04 0.25 -8.48
C ALA A 137 11.48 1.34 -7.55
N GLU A 138 11.21 2.50 -8.13
CA GLU A 138 10.39 3.53 -7.52
C GLU A 138 8.91 3.10 -7.56
N LEU A 139 8.25 3.07 -6.40
CA LEU A 139 6.85 2.62 -6.29
C LEU A 139 5.89 3.42 -7.18
N PHE A 140 6.09 4.73 -7.27
CA PHE A 140 5.28 5.58 -8.14
C PHE A 140 5.36 5.14 -9.61
N ASP A 141 6.57 4.90 -10.12
CA ASP A 141 6.76 4.49 -11.51
C ASP A 141 6.16 3.09 -11.72
N PHE A 142 6.35 2.19 -10.75
CA PHE A 142 5.78 0.84 -10.80
C PHE A 142 4.24 0.87 -10.85
N TRP A 143 3.56 1.62 -9.99
CA TRP A 143 2.09 1.75 -10.01
C TRP A 143 1.59 2.42 -11.30
N LYS A 144 2.30 3.43 -11.80
CA LYS A 144 2.04 4.05 -13.10
C LYS A 144 2.06 3.00 -14.23
N PHE A 145 3.06 2.12 -14.23
CA PHE A 145 3.14 1.06 -15.23
C PHE A 145 2.09 -0.02 -15.07
N CYS A 146 1.72 -0.39 -13.84
CA CYS A 146 0.59 -1.30 -13.59
C CYS A 146 -0.68 -0.78 -14.28
N ILE A 147 -0.99 0.51 -14.08
CA ILE A 147 -2.20 1.16 -14.60
C ILE A 147 -2.19 1.27 -16.13
N CYS A 148 -1.10 1.75 -16.72
CA CYS A 148 -1.10 2.09 -18.15
C CYS A 148 -0.60 0.97 -19.07
N SER A 149 0.07 -0.06 -18.58
CA SER A 149 0.56 -1.15 -19.44
C SER A 149 -0.59 -2.04 -19.90
N PRO A 150 -0.91 -2.11 -21.21
CA PRO A 150 -1.92 -3.04 -21.71
C PRO A 150 -1.48 -4.51 -21.54
N ARG A 151 -0.17 -4.76 -21.44
CA ARG A 151 0.37 -6.10 -21.19
C ARG A 151 0.14 -6.51 -19.73
N TRP A 152 0.27 -5.58 -18.78
CA TRP A 152 -0.08 -5.83 -17.38
C TRP A 152 -1.57 -6.16 -17.23
N ARG A 153 -2.46 -5.29 -17.71
CA ARG A 153 -3.92 -5.46 -17.60
C ARG A 153 -4.47 -6.74 -18.24
N ARG A 154 -3.75 -7.31 -19.22
CA ARG A 154 -4.14 -8.58 -19.88
C ARG A 154 -3.68 -9.84 -19.16
N HIS A 155 -2.72 -9.74 -18.25
CA HIS A 155 -2.06 -10.92 -17.66
C HIS A 155 -2.03 -10.91 -16.14
N VAL A 156 -2.29 -9.78 -15.50
CA VAL A 156 -2.09 -9.60 -14.07
C VAL A 156 -3.39 -9.22 -13.40
N GLN A 157 -3.71 -9.91 -12.31
CA GLN A 157 -4.79 -9.55 -11.41
C GLN A 157 -4.21 -9.25 -10.04
N ILE A 158 -4.22 -7.99 -9.61
CA ILE A 158 -3.79 -7.65 -8.24
C ILE A 158 -4.90 -8.04 -7.27
N VAL A 159 -4.62 -9.02 -6.42
CA VAL A 159 -5.57 -9.51 -5.38
C VAL A 159 -5.25 -8.94 -4.01
N LYS A 160 -3.98 -8.67 -3.70
CA LYS A 160 -3.58 -8.06 -2.42
C LYS A 160 -2.46 -7.05 -2.59
N HIS A 161 -2.50 -6.02 -1.76
CA HIS A 161 -1.46 -5.00 -1.69
C HIS A 161 -1.08 -4.75 -0.23
N TYR A 162 0.19 -4.89 0.09
CA TYR A 162 0.76 -4.67 1.41
C TYR A 162 1.58 -3.37 1.45
N LEU A 163 1.31 -2.56 2.47
CA LEU A 163 2.13 -1.42 2.90
C LEU A 163 2.53 -1.62 4.37
N LEU A 164 3.66 -2.26 4.58
CA LEU A 164 4.12 -2.66 5.91
C LEU A 164 5.15 -1.65 6.45
N TYR A 165 4.81 -0.98 7.55
CA TYR A 165 5.66 0.00 8.23
C TYR A 165 6.15 1.13 7.31
N PRO A 166 5.22 1.83 6.64
CA PRO A 166 5.59 3.00 5.87
C PRO A 166 6.25 4.04 6.77
N ASN A 167 7.20 4.80 6.24
CA ASN A 167 7.93 5.79 7.03
C ASN A 167 6.95 6.87 7.55
N PRO A 168 6.92 7.14 8.87
CA PRO A 168 5.95 8.04 9.49
C PRO A 168 6.19 9.52 9.18
N TYR A 169 7.42 9.92 8.80
CA TYR A 169 7.80 11.31 8.55
C TYR A 169 7.22 12.32 9.58
N PRO A 170 7.75 12.36 10.82
CA PRO A 170 7.10 13.09 11.92
C PRO A 170 7.00 14.61 11.72
N LYS A 171 7.95 15.19 10.98
CA LYS A 171 7.96 16.63 10.69
C LYS A 171 6.84 17.01 9.73
N LYS A 172 6.01 18.00 10.09
CA LYS A 172 4.90 18.51 9.23
C LYS A 172 5.35 18.88 7.81
N SER A 173 6.55 19.46 7.65
CA SER A 173 7.13 19.79 6.34
C SER A 173 7.35 18.57 5.42
N ARG A 174 7.36 17.36 5.99
CA ARG A 174 7.54 16.09 5.30
C ARG A 174 6.24 15.32 5.08
N LEU A 175 5.08 15.88 5.44
CA LEU A 175 3.75 15.24 5.29
C LEU A 175 3.56 14.61 3.90
N LYS A 176 3.93 15.32 2.83
CA LYS A 176 3.80 14.84 1.45
C LYS A 176 4.67 13.62 1.10
N ASN A 177 5.51 13.13 2.01
CA ASN A 177 6.23 11.86 1.81
C ASN A 177 5.48 10.66 2.40
N ARG A 178 4.42 10.87 3.19
CA ARG A 178 3.54 9.79 3.66
C ARG A 178 2.65 9.35 2.50
N PHE A 179 2.44 8.04 2.32
CA PHE A 179 1.77 7.51 1.13
C PHE A 179 0.39 8.13 0.90
N TYR A 180 -0.43 8.28 1.94
CA TYR A 180 -1.78 8.85 1.88
C TYR A 180 -1.83 10.36 1.58
N ALA A 181 -0.69 11.06 1.71
CA ALA A 181 -0.57 12.49 1.49
C ALA A 181 0.42 12.82 0.36
N HIS A 182 0.93 11.80 -0.34
CA HIS A 182 1.87 11.96 -1.44
C HIS A 182 1.09 12.20 -2.75
N PRO A 183 1.61 12.98 -3.72
CA PRO A 183 0.95 13.19 -5.01
C PRO A 183 0.63 11.92 -5.82
N SER A 184 1.32 10.81 -5.53
CA SER A 184 1.04 9.50 -6.14
C SER A 184 -0.06 8.70 -5.45
N PHE A 185 -0.66 9.21 -4.36
CA PHE A 185 -1.72 8.51 -3.65
C PHE A 185 -2.86 8.04 -4.58
N PRO A 186 -3.35 8.85 -5.55
CA PRO A 186 -4.31 8.38 -6.54
C PRO A 186 -3.88 7.12 -7.29
N LEU A 187 -2.59 6.97 -7.63
CA LEU A 187 -2.09 5.78 -8.34
C LEU A 187 -2.16 4.54 -7.46
N LEU A 188 -1.79 4.66 -6.18
CA LEU A 188 -1.95 3.57 -5.21
C LEU A 188 -3.41 3.13 -5.14
N MET A 189 -4.34 4.07 -5.04
CA MET A 189 -5.76 3.73 -4.97
C MET A 189 -6.27 3.08 -6.26
N MET A 190 -5.86 3.58 -7.43
CA MET A 190 -6.21 3.00 -8.71
C MET A 190 -5.64 1.60 -8.90
N THR A 191 -4.46 1.28 -8.37
CA THR A 191 -3.94 -0.11 -8.43
C THR A 191 -4.84 -1.12 -7.73
N LEU A 192 -5.65 -0.67 -6.76
CA LEU A 192 -6.62 -1.53 -6.05
C LEU A 192 -7.91 -1.70 -6.82
N THR A 193 -8.32 -0.70 -7.60
CA THR A 193 -9.57 -0.70 -8.40
C THR A 193 -9.34 -1.21 -9.84
N MET A 194 -8.15 -1.71 -10.16
CA MET A 194 -7.93 -2.34 -11.47
C MET A 194 -8.73 -3.64 -11.57
N ASP A 195 -9.03 -4.09 -12.78
CA ASP A 195 -9.60 -5.43 -13.03
C ASP A 195 -10.99 -5.65 -12.37
N ASP A 196 -11.83 -4.61 -12.40
CA ASP A 196 -13.07 -4.57 -11.62
C ASP A 196 -14.15 -5.59 -12.05
N ASP A 197 -13.98 -6.21 -13.21
CA ASP A 197 -14.87 -7.25 -13.74
C ASP A 197 -14.66 -8.64 -13.11
N VAL A 198 -13.68 -8.80 -12.21
CA VAL A 198 -13.39 -10.09 -11.56
C VAL A 198 -13.92 -10.10 -10.12
N ASP A 199 -14.78 -11.08 -9.82
CA ASP A 199 -15.40 -11.33 -8.52
C ASP A 199 -14.40 -12.01 -7.55
N GLU A 200 -13.35 -11.27 -7.18
CA GLU A 200 -12.29 -11.75 -6.28
C GLU A 200 -11.96 -10.69 -5.22
N ASP A 201 -11.54 -11.17 -4.04
CA ASP A 201 -11.36 -10.39 -2.82
C ASP A 201 -10.11 -9.52 -2.85
N LYS A 202 -10.21 -8.37 -3.53
CA LYS A 202 -9.16 -7.35 -3.57
C LYS A 202 -9.00 -6.69 -2.21
N GLU A 203 -7.78 -6.66 -1.70
CA GLU A 203 -7.47 -6.13 -0.36
C GLU A 203 -6.20 -5.27 -0.31
N LEU A 204 -6.27 -4.10 0.33
CA LEU A 204 -5.10 -3.35 0.81
C LEU A 204 -4.92 -3.58 2.31
N VAL A 205 -3.70 -3.95 2.73
CA VAL A 205 -3.31 -4.08 4.13
C VAL A 205 -2.21 -3.08 4.46
N VAL A 206 -2.48 -2.18 5.41
CA VAL A 206 -1.50 -1.20 5.91
C VAL A 206 -1.22 -1.48 7.38
N ARG A 207 0.05 -1.66 7.75
CA ARG A 207 0.47 -1.86 9.15
C ARG A 207 1.44 -0.79 9.62
N SER A 208 1.29 -0.38 10.86
CA SER A 208 2.14 0.62 11.52
C SER A 208 2.07 0.45 13.04
N ASN A 209 3.12 0.81 13.77
CA ASN A 209 3.03 0.99 15.22
C ASN A 209 2.44 2.36 15.59
N TRP A 210 2.30 3.27 14.63
CA TRP A 210 1.62 4.56 14.81
C TRP A 210 0.17 4.49 14.34
N ARG A 211 -0.79 4.48 15.28
CA ARG A 211 -2.23 4.46 14.99
C ARG A 211 -2.65 5.66 14.13
N GLY A 212 -2.13 6.85 14.44
CA GLY A 212 -2.46 8.09 13.73
C GLY A 212 -2.10 8.05 12.24
N TYR A 213 -1.05 7.32 11.83
CA TYR A 213 -0.75 7.11 10.41
C TYR A 213 -1.94 6.45 9.70
N LEU A 214 -2.53 5.43 10.33
CA LEU A 214 -3.58 4.62 9.76
C LEU A 214 -4.93 5.34 9.84
N ASP A 215 -5.18 6.15 10.88
CA ASP A 215 -6.35 7.03 10.94
C ASP A 215 -6.32 8.07 9.82
N GLU A 216 -5.16 8.70 9.58
CA GLU A 216 -4.98 9.65 8.47
C GLU A 216 -5.06 8.95 7.10
N PHE A 217 -4.53 7.74 6.97
CA PHE A 217 -4.69 6.92 5.75
C PHE A 217 -6.16 6.63 5.47
N LYS A 218 -6.91 6.19 6.49
CA LYS A 218 -8.36 5.92 6.40
C LYS A 218 -9.13 7.17 5.96
N LEU A 219 -8.81 8.33 6.53
CA LEU A 219 -9.44 9.60 6.12
C LEU A 219 -9.11 9.92 4.66
N ALA A 220 -7.86 9.82 4.24
CA ALA A 220 -7.47 10.08 2.85
C ALA A 220 -8.13 9.11 1.85
N ALA A 221 -8.24 7.83 2.21
CA ALA A 221 -8.94 6.82 1.43
C ALA A 221 -10.45 7.11 1.32
N GLY A 222 -11.08 7.57 2.41
CA GLY A 222 -12.47 8.03 2.38
C GLY A 222 -12.66 9.24 1.45
N VAL A 223 -11.75 10.20 1.49
CA VAL A 223 -11.77 11.35 0.55
C VAL A 223 -11.61 10.85 -0.89
N TRP A 224 -10.70 9.92 -1.17
CA TRP A 224 -10.57 9.31 -2.50
C TRP A 224 -11.89 8.64 -2.94
N GLY A 225 -12.59 7.93 -2.05
CA GLY A 225 -13.89 7.35 -2.37
C GLY A 225 -14.94 8.38 -2.82
N GLU A 226 -14.85 9.63 -2.33
CA GLU A 226 -15.79 10.70 -2.67
C GLU A 226 -15.44 11.44 -3.98
N ILE A 227 -14.14 11.61 -4.28
CA ILE A 227 -13.66 12.52 -5.35
C ILE A 227 -12.72 11.89 -6.35
N GLY A 228 -12.32 10.65 -6.12
CA GLY A 228 -11.42 9.89 -6.99
C GLY A 228 -12.12 9.52 -8.29
N GLY A 229 -11.44 8.71 -9.10
CA GLY A 229 -11.97 8.26 -10.38
C GLY A 229 -11.74 6.81 -10.66
N ASP A 230 -12.55 6.30 -11.57
CA ASP A 230 -12.34 5.01 -12.20
C ASP A 230 -10.99 4.96 -12.94
N VAL A 231 -10.35 3.79 -12.89
CA VAL A 231 -9.04 3.60 -13.51
C VAL A 231 -9.11 3.68 -15.03
N ASN A 232 -10.21 3.25 -15.67
CA ASN A 232 -10.36 3.35 -17.12
C ASN A 232 -10.58 4.81 -17.54
N ASP A 233 -11.33 5.59 -16.77
CA ASP A 233 -11.44 7.04 -17.03
C ASP A 233 -10.08 7.75 -16.98
N TRP A 234 -9.22 7.36 -16.02
CA TRP A 234 -7.85 7.86 -15.96
C TRP A 234 -7.02 7.42 -17.18
N VAL A 235 -7.09 6.14 -17.57
CA VAL A 235 -6.36 5.61 -18.74
C VAL A 235 -6.81 6.32 -20.01
N ASP A 236 -8.10 6.46 -20.25
CA ASP A 236 -8.67 7.19 -21.38
C ASP A 236 -8.17 8.65 -21.42
N PHE A 237 -8.14 9.31 -20.26
CA PHE A 237 -7.62 10.67 -20.15
C PHE A 237 -6.13 10.75 -20.55
N VAL A 238 -5.31 9.81 -20.08
CA VAL A 238 -3.87 9.78 -20.40
C VAL A 238 -3.64 9.45 -21.88
N ASP A 239 -4.36 8.48 -22.43
CA ASP A 239 -4.23 8.04 -23.83
C ASP A 239 -4.69 9.13 -24.82
N ALA A 240 -5.66 9.96 -24.42
CA ALA A 240 -6.07 11.15 -25.17
C ALA A 240 -5.08 12.34 -25.05
N ASN A 241 -3.86 12.12 -24.53
CA ASN A 241 -2.87 13.16 -24.22
C ASN A 241 -3.35 14.24 -23.24
N GLY A 242 -4.32 13.91 -22.37
CA GLY A 242 -5.04 14.84 -21.51
C GLY A 242 -4.17 15.96 -20.92
N GLU A 243 -4.58 17.20 -21.18
CA GLU A 243 -3.94 18.42 -20.67
C GLU A 243 -4.76 19.04 -19.55
N GLY A 244 -4.10 19.79 -18.66
CA GLY A 244 -4.77 20.47 -17.56
C GLY A 244 -5.06 19.58 -16.35
N GLU A 245 -6.19 19.82 -15.69
CA GLU A 245 -6.65 19.07 -14.52
C GLU A 245 -7.50 17.87 -14.94
N TRP A 246 -7.40 16.76 -14.21
CA TRP A 246 -8.27 15.61 -14.41
C TRP A 246 -9.48 15.73 -13.49
N PHE A 247 -10.66 15.62 -14.08
CA PHE A 247 -11.95 15.60 -13.39
C PHE A 247 -12.59 14.23 -13.63
N PRO A 248 -12.55 13.34 -12.63
CA PRO A 248 -13.18 12.03 -12.74
C PRO A 248 -14.64 12.12 -13.17
N LYS A 249 -15.02 11.32 -14.18
CA LYS A 249 -16.41 11.27 -14.68
C LYS A 249 -17.35 10.48 -13.77
N ALA A 250 -16.80 9.53 -13.01
CA ALA A 250 -17.50 8.68 -12.07
C ALA A 250 -16.64 8.47 -10.81
N PRO A 251 -17.26 8.27 -9.63
CA PRO A 251 -16.51 7.89 -8.44
C PRO A 251 -15.81 6.54 -8.63
N PRO A 252 -14.75 6.24 -7.86
CA PRO A 252 -14.10 4.94 -7.91
C PRO A 252 -15.05 3.85 -7.37
N ALA A 253 -14.69 2.58 -7.61
CA ALA A 253 -15.39 1.45 -7.00
C ALA A 253 -15.52 1.62 -5.47
N GLU A 254 -16.60 1.09 -4.90
CA GLU A 254 -16.83 1.17 -3.45
C GLU A 254 -15.92 0.20 -2.68
N TRP A 255 -15.38 0.68 -1.57
CA TRP A 255 -14.55 -0.10 -0.64
C TRP A 255 -15.11 -0.02 0.75
N LYS A 256 -15.02 -1.14 1.47
CA LYS A 256 -15.21 -1.16 2.92
C LYS A 256 -13.85 -1.08 3.61
N THR A 257 -13.85 -0.63 4.85
CA THR A 257 -12.61 -0.50 5.64
C THR A 257 -12.77 -1.10 7.02
N THR A 258 -11.69 -1.68 7.56
CA THR A 258 -11.61 -2.09 8.96
C THR A 258 -10.38 -1.48 9.63
N GLY A 259 -10.47 -1.31 10.95
CA GLY A 259 -9.42 -0.68 11.74
C GLY A 259 -9.34 0.86 11.61
N PRO A 260 -8.28 1.47 12.16
CA PRO A 260 -7.09 0.80 12.70
C PRO A 260 -7.36 -0.06 13.94
N THR A 261 -6.99 -1.34 13.90
CA THR A 261 -7.19 -2.31 14.98
C THR A 261 -5.84 -2.75 15.54
N LEU A 262 -5.73 -2.86 16.87
CA LEU A 262 -4.54 -3.44 17.50
C LEU A 262 -4.51 -4.93 17.23
N ILE A 263 -3.38 -5.45 16.73
CA ILE A 263 -3.22 -6.86 16.38
C ILE A 263 -1.99 -7.46 17.05
N THR A 264 -2.03 -8.78 17.24
CA THR A 264 -0.84 -9.60 17.48
C THR A 264 -0.54 -10.37 16.21
N VAL A 265 0.72 -10.41 15.78
CA VAL A 265 1.10 -11.09 14.53
C VAL A 265 2.04 -12.25 14.82
N SER A 266 1.73 -13.42 14.27
CA SER A 266 2.59 -14.61 14.34
C SER A 266 2.46 -15.44 13.05
N PRO A 267 3.56 -15.72 12.33
CA PRO A 267 4.88 -15.13 12.52
C PRO A 267 4.87 -13.63 12.15
N PRO A 268 5.79 -12.81 12.71
CA PRO A 268 5.99 -11.45 12.21
C PRO A 268 6.43 -11.51 10.74
N LEU A 269 5.82 -10.71 9.88
CA LEU A 269 6.17 -10.49 8.47
C LEU A 269 7.41 -9.60 8.31
N THR A 270 7.59 -8.61 9.19
CA THR A 270 8.74 -7.69 9.11
C THR A 270 9.69 -7.76 10.31
N ASN A 271 10.92 -7.26 10.13
CA ASN A 271 11.86 -7.07 11.24
C ASN A 271 11.36 -6.03 12.26
N PHE A 272 10.52 -5.07 11.83
CA PHE A 272 9.87 -4.12 12.74
C PHE A 272 8.86 -4.84 13.64
N GLU A 273 7.99 -5.68 13.08
CA GLU A 273 7.02 -6.48 13.86
C GLU A 273 7.73 -7.33 14.91
N ALA A 274 8.76 -8.09 14.50
CA ALA A 274 9.52 -8.92 15.43
C ALA A 274 10.14 -8.09 16.57
N LYS A 275 10.66 -6.91 16.24
CA LYS A 275 11.24 -5.99 17.22
C LYS A 275 10.18 -5.40 18.17
N PHE A 276 9.05 -4.97 17.63
CA PHE A 276 7.98 -4.32 18.36
C PHE A 276 7.27 -5.28 19.30
N LEU A 277 6.96 -6.50 18.85
CA LEU A 277 6.46 -7.57 19.71
C LEU A 277 7.42 -7.87 20.87
N LYS A 278 8.74 -7.90 20.61
CA LYS A 278 9.75 -8.16 21.64
C LYS A 278 9.79 -7.09 22.73
N CYS A 279 9.52 -5.83 22.39
CA CYS A 279 9.54 -4.72 23.35
C CYS A 279 8.15 -4.26 23.80
N GLY A 280 7.08 -4.97 23.45
CA GLY A 280 5.70 -4.62 23.82
C GLY A 280 5.14 -3.39 23.10
N GLU A 281 5.74 -2.99 21.99
CA GLU A 281 5.26 -1.87 21.17
C GLU A 281 4.01 -2.31 20.37
N PRO A 282 2.93 -1.50 20.34
CA PRO A 282 1.70 -1.88 19.68
C PRO A 282 1.87 -1.99 18.16
N ILE A 283 1.10 -2.88 17.55
CA ILE A 283 1.01 -3.03 16.09
C ILE A 283 -0.43 -2.84 15.69
N TYR A 284 -0.68 -1.87 14.82
CA TYR A 284 -2.00 -1.59 14.29
C TYR A 284 -2.08 -2.02 12.82
N GLU A 285 -3.27 -2.45 12.42
CA GLU A 285 -3.59 -2.80 11.04
C GLU A 285 -4.85 -2.08 10.59
N PHE A 286 -4.80 -1.55 9.37
CA PHE A 286 -5.90 -0.98 8.62
C PHE A 286 -6.06 -1.78 7.34
N ARG A 287 -7.30 -2.14 7.00
CA ARG A 287 -7.61 -2.85 5.76
C ARG A 287 -8.64 -2.11 4.93
N MET A 288 -8.52 -2.23 3.62
CA MET A 288 -9.54 -1.86 2.65
C MET A 288 -9.85 -3.06 1.77
N TYR A 289 -11.12 -3.32 1.50
CA TYR A 289 -11.57 -4.43 0.65
C TYR A 289 -12.72 -4.01 -0.25
N LYS A 290 -12.79 -4.57 -1.46
CA LYS A 290 -13.82 -4.24 -2.45
C LYS A 290 -15.20 -4.64 -1.92
N SER A 291 -16.21 -3.80 -2.15
CA SER A 291 -17.58 -4.06 -1.66
C SER A 291 -18.18 -5.29 -2.38
N GLY A 292 -18.19 -6.43 -1.67
CA GLY A 292 -18.61 -7.76 -2.12
C GLY A 292 -18.10 -8.85 -1.17
N THR A 293 -16.96 -8.57 -0.53
CA THR A 293 -16.23 -9.46 0.39
C THR A 293 -16.67 -9.31 1.86
N LEU A 294 -17.78 -9.94 2.25
CA LEU A 294 -17.99 -10.33 3.64
C LEU A 294 -18.45 -11.79 3.66
N GLN A 295 -17.50 -12.73 3.72
CA GLN A 295 -17.74 -13.96 4.48
C GLN A 295 -17.21 -13.72 5.90
N ASN A 296 -18.10 -13.99 6.86
CA ASN A 296 -17.83 -13.90 8.29
C ASN A 296 -16.71 -14.89 8.66
N ASP A 297 -15.57 -14.38 9.11
CA ASP A 297 -14.64 -15.16 9.94
C ASP A 297 -14.68 -14.58 11.36
N ASP A 298 -15.77 -14.91 12.06
CA ASP A 298 -15.81 -15.06 13.51
C ASP A 298 -16.29 -16.51 13.76
N SER A 299 -15.34 -17.40 14.03
CA SER A 299 -15.53 -18.75 14.59
C SER A 299 -14.27 -19.19 15.32
#